data_AF-A0A6P0CF51-F1
#
_entry.id   AF-A0A6P0CF51-F1
#
_cell.length_a   1.000
_cell.length_b   1.000
_cell.length_c   1.000
_cell.angle_alpha   90.00
_cell.angle_beta   90.00
_cell.angle_gamma   90.00
#
_symmetry.space_group_name_H-M   'P 1'
#
loop_
_entity.id
_entity.type
_entity.pdbx_description
1 polymer ?
#
loop_
_entity_poly.entity_id
_entity_poly.type
_entity_poly.pdbx_seq_one_letter_code
_entity_poly.pdbx_strand_id
1 'polypeptide(L)'
;MIPTDSPLLAAIGPYEQSDVLTTPNVTFSFMEAGVTFDAGDVDGVPRTSVGWTTAQQNIVRDLFTYISTLVNLTFEEVTAAGTPNIEFAQIETFSDNTVGLSIPSAPGISRIVVPTEYADLDDVTLIHEIGHSLALSHPFDGPATLPGVTSSQDQGMFKLNTELATRMSYTPGASLDYPRLHITGEASAYGALDIAALQLLYGANTETGLGDTVYGDQTALITIWDNGGNDTIDFSAATTNAVIDLRPATLALDPGGGGYLSFIEREGGTVANGGYTIAFGVEIENGLGGMGNDTLTGNTLANTLTGGAGNDMVTGAVGNDTINGGAGQDTGIYSGNQSSYTLMLSAQSPMLTDRRGTDGTDTLVDIEVLQFVDGTFDLDILSEAVELSAEDFAPIIELYIAYFNRAPDAVGLAFWGNAFAEGVSMQQMAAMFYDQNETRATYPDTMSNAEFVITIYNNVLGRGPDAEGFAFWWDHLNTGRLGRDTLILDVLGGAKVDPRPDATDSYIANLARDKQYLTDKTDIGAYFAITKGMSDLNDAAQVMVLFDGSQSSIDEALAAIESHYEDALSPVGGDFLMPLVGVVDDLSVG
;
A
#
# COMPACT_ATOMS: atom_id res chain seq x y z
N MET A 1 -6.03 -20.95 10.46
CA MET A 1 -7.13 -21.73 11.07
C MET A 1 -8.27 -20.79 11.41
N ILE A 2 -9.51 -21.15 11.09
CA ILE A 2 -10.70 -20.33 11.36
C ILE A 2 -10.92 -20.23 12.89
N PRO A 3 -11.17 -19.03 13.44
CA PRO A 3 -11.41 -18.84 14.86
C PRO A 3 -12.76 -19.46 15.29
N THR A 4 -12.73 -20.47 16.17
CA THR A 4 -13.93 -21.16 16.67
C THR A 4 -14.79 -20.31 17.61
N ASP A 5 -14.19 -19.27 18.21
CA ASP A 5 -14.84 -18.41 19.20
C ASP A 5 -15.36 -17.10 18.59
N SER A 6 -15.40 -16.99 17.25
CA SER A 6 -15.91 -15.81 16.58
C SER A 6 -17.42 -15.65 16.83
N PRO A 7 -17.88 -14.51 17.38
CA PRO A 7 -19.30 -14.25 17.55
C PRO A 7 -20.02 -14.11 16.21
N LEU A 8 -19.30 -13.83 15.12
CA LEU A 8 -19.87 -13.77 13.78
C LEU A 8 -20.26 -15.16 13.30
N LEU A 9 -19.35 -16.13 13.44
CA LEU A 9 -19.58 -17.51 13.00
C LEU A 9 -20.61 -18.22 13.86
N ALA A 10 -20.70 -17.88 15.15
CA ALA A 10 -21.76 -18.39 16.03
C ALA A 10 -23.17 -17.94 15.59
N ALA A 11 -23.31 -16.77 14.94
CA ALA A 11 -24.58 -16.27 14.44
C ALA A 11 -24.99 -16.88 13.09
N ILE A 12 -24.02 -17.23 12.24
CA ILE A 12 -24.26 -17.82 10.91
C ILE A 12 -24.32 -19.35 10.95
N GLY A 13 -23.76 -19.97 11.99
CA GLY A 13 -23.71 -21.42 12.15
C GLY A 13 -25.07 -22.12 12.39
N PRO A 14 -25.04 -23.42 12.72
CA PRO A 14 -26.23 -24.26 12.79
C PRO A 14 -27.18 -23.86 13.93
N TYR A 15 -28.49 -23.92 13.66
CA TYR A 15 -29.54 -23.74 14.67
C TYR A 15 -29.49 -24.86 15.71
N GLU A 16 -29.43 -26.12 15.26
CA GLU A 16 -29.15 -27.29 16.09
C GLU A 16 -28.02 -28.15 15.50
N GLN A 17 -27.25 -28.82 16.36
CA GLN A 17 -26.17 -29.71 15.91
C GLN A 17 -26.68 -30.88 15.03
N SER A 18 -27.96 -31.22 15.13
CA SER A 18 -28.62 -32.22 14.28
C SER A 18 -28.81 -31.79 12.83
N ASP A 19 -28.70 -30.49 12.55
CA ASP A 19 -28.84 -29.94 11.20
C ASP A 19 -27.58 -30.19 10.36
N VAL A 20 -26.46 -30.46 11.01
CA VAL A 20 -25.16 -30.69 10.36
C VAL A 20 -25.13 -32.06 9.68
N LEU A 21 -24.76 -32.07 8.40
CA LEU A 21 -24.60 -33.31 7.65
C LEU A 21 -23.47 -34.17 8.23
N THR A 22 -23.71 -35.48 8.32
CA THR A 22 -22.78 -36.43 8.95
C THR A 22 -21.96 -37.24 7.95
N THR A 23 -22.16 -37.00 6.65
CA THR A 23 -21.49 -37.70 5.55
C THR A 23 -20.87 -36.69 4.57
N PRO A 24 -19.64 -36.92 4.08
CA PRO A 24 -19.02 -36.07 3.07
C PRO A 24 -19.62 -36.26 1.67
N ASN A 25 -20.28 -37.39 1.39
CA ASN A 25 -21.10 -37.55 0.19
C ASN A 25 -22.55 -37.19 0.53
N VAL A 26 -23.03 -36.11 -0.08
CA VAL A 26 -24.37 -35.55 0.05
C VAL A 26 -25.18 -35.93 -1.19
N THR A 27 -26.22 -36.72 -0.99
CA THR A 27 -27.12 -37.11 -2.08
C THR A 27 -28.26 -36.10 -2.23
N PHE A 28 -28.64 -35.78 -3.47
CA PHE A 28 -29.78 -34.91 -3.74
C PHE A 28 -30.70 -35.45 -4.83
N SER A 29 -31.95 -35.00 -4.87
CA SER A 29 -32.90 -35.38 -5.93
C SER A 29 -33.93 -34.28 -6.20
N PHE A 30 -34.56 -34.36 -7.38
CA PHE A 30 -35.67 -33.48 -7.77
C PHE A 30 -36.99 -34.23 -7.69
N MET A 31 -37.96 -33.68 -6.95
CA MET A 31 -39.28 -34.27 -6.82
C MET A 31 -40.03 -34.26 -8.16
N GLU A 32 -40.64 -35.39 -8.50
CA GLU A 32 -41.42 -35.53 -9.74
C GLU A 32 -42.72 -34.72 -9.70
N ALA A 33 -43.15 -34.25 -10.87
CA ALA A 33 -44.42 -33.56 -11.02
C ALA A 33 -45.60 -34.44 -10.58
N GLY A 34 -46.53 -33.87 -9.81
CA GLY A 34 -47.71 -34.55 -9.30
C GLY A 34 -47.51 -35.27 -7.96
N VAL A 35 -46.29 -35.30 -7.41
CA VAL A 35 -46.05 -35.83 -6.06
C VAL A 35 -46.57 -34.83 -5.03
N THR A 36 -47.42 -35.32 -4.10
CA THR A 36 -47.93 -34.52 -2.98
C THR A 36 -47.05 -34.73 -1.74
N PHE A 37 -46.70 -33.64 -1.07
CA PHE A 37 -45.85 -33.64 0.11
C PHE A 37 -46.35 -32.64 1.16
N ASP A 38 -45.90 -32.81 2.40
CA ASP A 38 -46.09 -31.83 3.46
C ASP A 38 -44.97 -30.79 3.41
N ALA A 39 -45.34 -29.52 3.32
CA ALA A 39 -44.40 -28.40 3.21
C ALA A 39 -44.06 -27.77 4.57
N GLY A 40 -44.60 -28.28 5.69
CA GLY A 40 -44.24 -27.83 7.05
C GLY A 40 -44.61 -26.36 7.35
N ASP A 41 -45.40 -26.14 8.40
CA ASP A 41 -45.68 -24.88 9.13
C ASP A 41 -46.01 -23.55 8.40
N VAL A 42 -45.84 -23.38 7.09
CA VAL A 42 -46.25 -22.14 6.39
C VAL A 42 -47.79 -22.05 6.30
N ASP A 43 -48.49 -23.19 6.33
CA ASP A 43 -49.96 -23.26 6.44
C ASP A 43 -50.54 -24.66 6.79
N GLY A 44 -49.72 -25.70 6.91
CA GLY A 44 -50.18 -27.08 7.11
C GLY A 44 -50.96 -27.67 5.93
N VAL A 45 -50.84 -27.08 4.74
CA VAL A 45 -51.53 -27.51 3.53
C VAL A 45 -50.60 -28.40 2.70
N PRO A 46 -50.97 -29.66 2.40
CA PRO A 46 -50.21 -30.50 1.49
C PRO A 46 -50.05 -29.82 0.12
N ARG A 47 -48.81 -29.76 -0.36
CA ARG A 47 -48.46 -29.15 -1.65
C ARG A 47 -48.22 -30.24 -2.68
N THR A 48 -48.40 -29.90 -3.95
CA THR A 48 -48.13 -30.82 -5.07
C THR A 48 -47.01 -30.24 -5.91
N SER A 49 -45.99 -31.03 -6.19
CA SER A 49 -44.88 -30.55 -6.99
C SER A 49 -45.31 -30.37 -8.45
N VAL A 50 -44.87 -29.28 -9.07
CA VAL A 50 -45.03 -29.05 -10.51
C VAL A 50 -43.90 -29.65 -11.35
N GLY A 51 -42.84 -30.14 -10.68
CA GLY A 51 -41.65 -30.74 -11.31
C GLY A 51 -40.69 -29.71 -11.92
N TRP A 52 -39.40 -30.02 -11.87
CA TRP A 52 -38.33 -29.13 -12.32
C TRP A 52 -38.01 -29.29 -13.81
N THR A 53 -37.77 -28.17 -14.50
CA THR A 53 -37.22 -28.21 -15.87
C THR A 53 -35.74 -28.58 -15.86
N THR A 54 -35.21 -29.10 -16.97
CA THR A 54 -33.79 -29.44 -17.09
C THR A 54 -32.87 -28.23 -16.86
N ALA A 55 -33.29 -27.02 -17.28
CA ALA A 55 -32.50 -25.80 -17.08
C ALA A 55 -32.38 -25.47 -15.58
N GLN A 56 -33.48 -25.52 -14.83
CA GLN A 56 -33.49 -25.28 -13.39
C GLN A 56 -32.68 -26.33 -12.63
N GLN A 57 -32.76 -27.60 -13.03
CA GLN A 57 -31.93 -28.65 -12.45
C GLN A 57 -30.43 -28.41 -12.68
N ASN A 58 -30.04 -27.86 -13.84
CA ASN A 58 -28.65 -27.53 -14.12
C ASN A 58 -28.14 -26.41 -13.21
N ILE A 59 -28.95 -25.38 -12.92
CA ILE A 59 -28.58 -24.33 -11.96
C ILE A 59 -28.22 -24.94 -10.60
N VAL A 60 -29.03 -25.88 -10.09
CA VAL A 60 -28.74 -26.57 -8.82
C VAL A 60 -27.43 -27.39 -8.89
N ARG A 61 -27.17 -28.06 -10.02
CA ARG A 61 -25.92 -28.80 -10.23
C ARG A 61 -24.70 -27.89 -10.27
N ASP A 62 -24.82 -26.72 -10.89
CA ASP A 62 -23.78 -25.71 -10.96
C ASP A 62 -23.50 -25.11 -9.58
N LEU A 63 -24.54 -24.84 -8.78
CA LEU A 63 -24.41 -24.43 -7.38
C LEU A 63 -23.70 -25.48 -6.53
N PHE A 64 -24.06 -26.77 -6.64
CA PHE A 64 -23.34 -27.82 -5.92
C PHE A 64 -21.89 -27.98 -6.39
N THR A 65 -21.61 -27.75 -7.67
CA THR A 65 -20.24 -27.71 -8.18
C THR A 65 -19.46 -26.57 -7.53
N TYR A 66 -20.04 -25.37 -7.47
CA TYR A 66 -19.46 -24.22 -6.75
C TYR A 66 -19.25 -24.54 -5.26
N ILE A 67 -20.23 -25.07 -4.54
CA ILE A 67 -20.10 -25.37 -3.11
C ILE A 67 -18.99 -26.40 -2.87
N SER A 68 -18.83 -27.38 -3.76
CA SER A 68 -17.75 -28.36 -3.67
C SER A 68 -16.35 -27.75 -3.84
N THR A 69 -16.21 -26.54 -4.40
CA THR A 69 -14.91 -25.84 -4.44
C THR A 69 -14.57 -25.20 -3.10
N LEU A 70 -15.55 -24.95 -2.24
CA LEU A 70 -15.36 -24.27 -0.95
C LEU A 70 -15.08 -25.24 0.20
N VAL A 71 -15.73 -26.41 0.17
CA VAL A 71 -15.75 -27.38 1.28
C VAL A 71 -15.54 -28.82 0.83
N ASN A 72 -15.14 -29.70 1.75
CA ASN A 72 -14.91 -31.13 1.50
C ASN A 72 -16.21 -31.95 1.44
N LEU A 73 -17.18 -31.47 0.66
CA LEU A 73 -18.42 -32.18 0.33
C LEU A 73 -18.44 -32.52 -1.15
N THR A 74 -18.98 -33.70 -1.46
CA THR A 74 -19.32 -34.11 -2.83
C THR A 74 -20.82 -34.28 -2.95
N PHE A 75 -21.39 -33.86 -4.07
CA PHE A 75 -22.83 -33.91 -4.29
C PHE A 75 -23.18 -34.92 -5.39
N GLU A 76 -24.08 -35.86 -5.08
CA GLU A 76 -24.49 -36.94 -5.98
C GLU A 76 -26.00 -36.91 -6.23
N GLU A 77 -26.41 -36.76 -7.49
CA GLU A 77 -27.83 -36.84 -7.85
C GLU A 77 -28.31 -38.30 -7.82
N VAL A 78 -29.37 -38.56 -7.07
CA VAL A 78 -30.02 -39.86 -6.97
C VAL A 78 -31.45 -39.81 -7.51
N THR A 79 -32.01 -40.98 -7.84
CA THR A 79 -33.42 -41.06 -8.25
C THR A 79 -34.35 -40.73 -7.08
N ALA A 80 -35.49 -40.09 -7.37
CA ALA A 80 -36.50 -39.70 -6.37
C ALA A 80 -37.10 -40.87 -5.55
N ALA A 81 -36.80 -42.12 -5.91
CA ALA A 81 -37.21 -43.31 -5.17
C ALA A 81 -36.31 -43.63 -3.95
N GLY A 82 -35.19 -42.92 -3.78
CA GLY A 82 -34.28 -43.02 -2.63
C GLY A 82 -34.67 -42.12 -1.44
N THR A 83 -33.86 -42.14 -0.38
CA THR A 83 -33.88 -41.15 0.72
C THR A 83 -32.67 -40.23 0.57
N PRO A 84 -32.77 -39.14 -0.22
CA PRO A 84 -31.67 -38.21 -0.42
C PRO A 84 -31.37 -37.44 0.88
N ASN A 85 -30.22 -36.79 0.97
CA ASN A 85 -29.95 -35.81 2.02
C ASN A 85 -30.69 -34.50 1.76
N ILE A 86 -30.80 -34.10 0.48
CA ILE A 86 -31.49 -32.87 0.05
C ILE A 86 -32.51 -33.21 -1.04
N GLU A 87 -33.77 -32.82 -0.84
CA GLU A 87 -34.85 -33.00 -1.82
C GLU A 87 -35.37 -31.65 -2.31
N PHE A 88 -35.36 -31.42 -3.62
CA PHE A 88 -35.87 -30.19 -4.24
C PHE A 88 -37.30 -30.38 -4.72
N ALA A 89 -38.23 -29.56 -4.23
CA ALA A 89 -39.63 -29.54 -4.65
C ALA A 89 -40.00 -28.17 -5.20
N GLN A 90 -40.62 -28.14 -6.38
CA GLN A 90 -41.14 -26.90 -6.97
C GLN A 90 -42.65 -26.83 -6.82
N ILE A 91 -43.21 -25.68 -6.45
CA ILE A 91 -44.65 -25.44 -6.31
C ILE A 91 -45.09 -24.23 -7.14
N GLU A 92 -46.39 -24.03 -7.37
CA GLU A 92 -46.86 -22.84 -8.10
C GLU A 92 -46.57 -21.54 -7.32
N THR A 93 -47.05 -21.44 -6.09
CA THR A 93 -46.91 -20.27 -5.22
C THR A 93 -47.11 -20.65 -3.76
N PHE A 94 -46.54 -19.85 -2.84
CA PHE A 94 -46.88 -19.91 -1.42
C PHE A 94 -48.18 -19.14 -1.13
N SER A 95 -48.77 -19.37 0.05
CA SER A 95 -49.95 -18.62 0.50
C SER A 95 -49.62 -17.23 1.05
N ASP A 96 -48.34 -16.96 1.25
CA ASP A 96 -47.75 -15.72 1.72
C ASP A 96 -46.65 -15.26 0.74
N ASN A 97 -45.83 -14.28 1.16
CA ASN A 97 -44.76 -13.69 0.34
C ASN A 97 -43.43 -14.47 0.47
N THR A 98 -43.46 -15.73 0.89
CA THR A 98 -42.25 -16.57 0.99
C THR A 98 -41.68 -16.82 -0.40
N VAL A 99 -40.36 -16.63 -0.56
CA VAL A 99 -39.66 -16.77 -1.85
C VAL A 99 -38.94 -18.12 -1.99
N GLY A 100 -38.64 -18.76 -0.86
CA GLY A 100 -37.99 -20.07 -0.75
C GLY A 100 -38.16 -20.60 0.67
N LEU A 101 -38.03 -21.90 0.84
CA LEU A 101 -38.11 -22.52 2.17
C LEU A 101 -37.29 -23.81 2.23
N SER A 102 -36.44 -23.93 3.24
CA SER A 102 -35.74 -25.16 3.62
C SER A 102 -36.30 -25.72 4.93
N ILE A 103 -36.71 -26.99 4.92
CA ILE A 103 -37.34 -27.67 6.07
C ILE A 103 -36.78 -29.07 6.32
N PRO A 104 -36.73 -29.52 7.58
CA PRO A 104 -36.53 -30.93 7.90
C PRO A 104 -37.76 -31.74 7.46
N SER A 105 -37.61 -32.59 6.44
CA SER A 105 -38.72 -33.42 5.93
C SER A 105 -38.74 -34.83 6.52
N ALA A 106 -37.59 -35.31 6.99
CA ALA A 106 -37.40 -36.54 7.75
C ALA A 106 -36.06 -36.46 8.51
N PRO A 107 -35.77 -37.35 9.46
CA PRO A 107 -34.48 -37.37 10.14
C PRO A 107 -33.31 -37.45 9.14
N GLY A 108 -32.49 -36.40 9.07
CA GLY A 108 -31.34 -36.29 8.17
C GLY A 108 -31.69 -35.96 6.71
N ILE A 109 -32.92 -35.53 6.41
CA ILE A 109 -33.36 -35.09 5.08
C ILE A 109 -33.86 -33.65 5.15
N SER A 110 -33.19 -32.75 4.43
CA SER A 110 -33.66 -31.40 4.17
C SER A 110 -34.48 -31.36 2.88
N ARG A 111 -35.60 -30.65 2.87
CA ARG A 111 -36.39 -30.37 1.67
C ARG A 111 -36.36 -28.89 1.39
N ILE A 112 -35.98 -28.54 0.16
CA ILE A 112 -36.00 -27.17 -0.36
C ILE A 112 -37.24 -27.02 -1.25
N VAL A 113 -38.07 -26.03 -0.95
CA VAL A 113 -39.32 -25.74 -1.64
C VAL A 113 -39.24 -24.37 -2.29
N VAL A 114 -39.38 -24.31 -3.62
CA VAL A 114 -39.29 -23.05 -4.39
C VAL A 114 -40.53 -22.85 -5.27
N PRO A 115 -41.15 -21.66 -5.27
CA PRO A 115 -42.27 -21.32 -6.14
C PRO A 115 -41.82 -21.05 -7.59
N THR A 116 -42.68 -21.37 -8.57
CA THR A 116 -42.37 -21.21 -10.01
C THR A 116 -42.04 -19.78 -10.41
N GLU A 117 -42.62 -18.78 -9.75
CA GLU A 117 -42.35 -17.36 -10.00
C GLU A 117 -40.88 -16.97 -9.77
N TYR A 118 -40.15 -17.73 -8.95
CA TYR A 118 -38.78 -17.45 -8.53
C TYR A 118 -37.77 -18.50 -9.01
N ALA A 119 -38.23 -19.51 -9.74
CA ALA A 119 -37.38 -20.61 -10.19
C ALA A 119 -36.66 -20.32 -11.51
N ASP A 120 -37.09 -19.31 -12.26
CA ASP A 120 -36.53 -18.96 -13.57
C ASP A 120 -35.58 -17.73 -13.53
N LEU A 121 -35.37 -17.10 -12.37
CA LEU A 121 -34.68 -15.81 -12.33
C LEU A 121 -33.59 -15.57 -11.27
N ASP A 122 -33.28 -16.48 -10.33
CA ASP A 122 -32.01 -16.28 -9.60
C ASP A 122 -31.46 -17.53 -8.92
N ASP A 123 -30.16 -17.77 -9.12
CA ASP A 123 -29.34 -18.69 -8.32
C ASP A 123 -29.30 -18.28 -6.84
N VAL A 124 -29.60 -17.01 -6.56
CA VAL A 124 -29.59 -16.34 -5.25
C VAL A 124 -30.53 -16.95 -4.21
N THR A 125 -31.79 -17.22 -4.55
CA THR A 125 -32.73 -17.86 -3.61
C THR A 125 -32.33 -19.32 -3.39
N LEU A 126 -31.93 -20.02 -4.47
CA LEU A 126 -31.52 -21.42 -4.37
C LEU A 126 -30.29 -21.62 -3.48
N ILE A 127 -29.25 -20.81 -3.66
CA ILE A 127 -28.03 -20.90 -2.86
C ILE A 127 -28.29 -20.56 -1.38
N HIS A 128 -29.22 -19.64 -1.12
CA HIS A 128 -29.67 -19.33 0.24
C HIS A 128 -30.34 -20.54 0.90
N GLU A 129 -31.32 -21.17 0.25
CA GLU A 129 -32.00 -22.35 0.80
C GLU A 129 -31.10 -23.58 0.91
N ILE A 130 -30.14 -23.73 -0.01
CA ILE A 130 -29.07 -24.72 0.12
C ILE A 130 -28.23 -24.43 1.36
N GLY A 131 -27.96 -23.15 1.68
CA GLY A 131 -27.26 -22.73 2.89
C GLY A 131 -27.94 -23.26 4.15
N HIS A 132 -29.26 -23.09 4.26
CA HIS A 132 -30.04 -23.70 5.35
C HIS A 132 -29.94 -25.22 5.38
N SER A 133 -29.99 -25.89 4.23
CA SER A 133 -29.81 -27.35 4.14
C SER A 133 -28.40 -27.83 4.52
N LEU A 134 -27.43 -26.93 4.48
CA LEU A 134 -26.05 -27.13 4.96
C LEU A 134 -25.83 -26.57 6.37
N ALA A 135 -26.92 -26.23 7.08
CA ALA A 135 -26.96 -25.75 8.45
C ALA A 135 -26.44 -24.32 8.67
N LEU A 136 -26.61 -23.43 7.69
CA LEU A 136 -26.45 -21.99 7.90
C LEU A 136 -27.76 -21.38 8.42
N SER A 137 -27.67 -20.45 9.35
CA SER A 137 -28.81 -19.68 9.89
C SER A 137 -28.83 -18.27 9.33
N HIS A 138 -29.99 -17.61 9.39
CA HIS A 138 -29.97 -16.17 9.18
C HIS A 138 -29.24 -15.46 10.33
N PRO A 139 -28.56 -14.35 10.04
CA PRO A 139 -27.89 -13.52 11.05
C PRO A 139 -28.82 -12.82 12.05
N PHE A 140 -30.15 -12.92 11.90
CA PHE A 140 -31.14 -12.19 12.70
C PHE A 140 -32.15 -13.07 13.45
N ASP A 141 -32.27 -14.36 13.12
CA ASP A 141 -33.22 -15.28 13.77
C ASP A 141 -32.63 -16.65 14.14
N GLY A 142 -31.32 -16.84 13.92
CA GLY A 142 -30.57 -17.99 14.39
C GLY A 142 -30.47 -18.09 15.93
N PRO A 143 -29.75 -19.11 16.44
CA PRO A 143 -29.56 -19.33 17.88
C PRO A 143 -28.77 -18.19 18.54
N ALA A 144 -27.99 -17.47 17.74
CA ALA A 144 -27.40 -16.18 18.04
C ALA A 144 -27.65 -15.23 16.86
N THR A 145 -27.66 -13.92 17.13
CA THR A 145 -27.74 -12.89 16.09
C THR A 145 -26.41 -12.16 15.97
N LEU A 146 -26.12 -11.63 14.78
CA LEU A 146 -24.95 -10.78 14.59
C LEU A 146 -25.02 -9.56 15.54
N PRO A 147 -23.89 -9.12 16.12
CA PRO A 147 -23.89 -7.97 17.03
C PRO A 147 -24.54 -6.73 16.41
N GLY A 148 -25.52 -6.16 17.12
CA GLY A 148 -26.28 -4.99 16.65
C GLY A 148 -27.49 -5.30 15.77
N VAL A 149 -27.81 -6.57 15.53
CA VAL A 149 -28.98 -7.00 14.75
C VAL A 149 -30.15 -7.36 15.66
N THR A 150 -31.28 -6.68 15.48
CA THR A 150 -32.53 -6.90 16.22
C THR A 150 -33.74 -7.16 15.30
N SER A 151 -33.56 -6.96 13.99
CA SER A 151 -34.54 -7.25 12.95
C SER A 151 -33.85 -7.71 11.67
N SER A 152 -34.59 -8.33 10.76
CA SER A 152 -34.05 -8.76 9.45
C SER A 152 -33.57 -7.62 8.56
N GLN A 153 -33.89 -6.37 8.91
CA GLN A 153 -33.51 -5.17 8.16
C GLN A 153 -32.34 -4.40 8.79
N ASP A 154 -31.86 -4.82 9.96
CA ASP A 154 -30.75 -4.14 10.64
C ASP A 154 -29.42 -4.58 10.03
N GLN A 155 -28.60 -3.66 9.53
CA GLN A 155 -27.29 -4.01 8.96
C GLN A 155 -26.26 -4.46 10.01
N GLY A 156 -26.56 -4.31 11.31
CA GLY A 156 -25.67 -4.70 12.40
C GLY A 156 -24.44 -3.81 12.55
N MET A 157 -23.59 -4.15 13.53
CA MET A 157 -22.28 -3.51 13.68
C MET A 157 -21.42 -3.77 12.44
N PHE A 158 -20.69 -2.74 12.01
CA PHE A 158 -19.83 -2.77 10.83
C PHE A 158 -20.51 -3.18 9.51
N LYS A 159 -21.85 -3.14 9.44
CA LYS A 159 -22.64 -3.59 8.28
C LYS A 159 -22.46 -5.08 7.93
N LEU A 160 -22.16 -5.90 8.93
CA LEU A 160 -21.92 -7.35 8.75
C LEU A 160 -23.18 -8.17 8.50
N ASN A 161 -24.39 -7.62 8.72
CA ASN A 161 -25.63 -8.25 8.28
C ASN A 161 -26.05 -7.68 6.93
N THR A 162 -25.25 -7.91 5.88
CA THR A 162 -25.52 -7.50 4.50
C THR A 162 -25.09 -8.62 3.55
N GLU A 163 -25.60 -8.61 2.31
CA GLU A 163 -25.19 -9.54 1.25
C GLU A 163 -23.68 -9.54 0.97
N LEU A 164 -22.95 -8.51 1.41
CA LEU A 164 -21.49 -8.46 1.31
C LEU A 164 -20.80 -9.51 2.19
N ALA A 165 -21.33 -9.73 3.40
CA ALA A 165 -20.71 -10.58 4.40
C ALA A 165 -21.31 -12.00 4.43
N THR A 166 -22.62 -12.11 4.12
CA THR A 166 -23.35 -13.38 4.13
C THR A 166 -24.56 -13.34 3.19
N ARG A 167 -24.73 -14.39 2.40
CA ARG A 167 -25.90 -14.68 1.56
C ARG A 167 -27.14 -15.01 2.38
N MET A 168 -26.99 -15.28 3.68
CA MET A 168 -28.09 -15.49 4.60
C MET A 168 -28.75 -14.18 5.07
N SER A 169 -28.18 -13.01 4.72
CA SER A 169 -28.76 -11.71 5.02
C SER A 169 -29.93 -11.36 4.10
N TYR A 170 -30.87 -10.54 4.60
CA TYR A 170 -31.95 -9.92 3.83
C TYR A 170 -31.70 -8.44 3.55
N THR A 171 -30.55 -7.90 3.96
CA THR A 171 -30.22 -6.50 3.72
C THR A 171 -29.22 -6.38 2.57
N PRO A 172 -29.41 -5.40 1.67
CA PRO A 172 -28.58 -5.25 0.48
C PRO A 172 -27.12 -4.99 0.85
N GLY A 173 -26.21 -5.36 -0.06
CA GLY A 173 -24.78 -5.12 0.08
C GLY A 173 -24.48 -3.66 0.44
N ALA A 174 -23.73 -3.45 1.52
CA ALA A 174 -23.33 -2.11 1.96
C ALA A 174 -21.95 -2.15 2.64
N SER A 175 -21.07 -1.23 2.24
CA SER A 175 -19.74 -1.04 2.84
C SER A 175 -19.72 0.17 3.78
N LEU A 176 -18.91 0.12 4.84
CA LEU A 176 -18.65 1.29 5.69
C LEU A 176 -17.76 2.31 5.00
N ASP A 177 -16.77 1.84 4.25
CA ASP A 177 -15.79 2.67 3.56
C ASP A 177 -16.43 3.39 2.37
N TYR A 178 -17.45 2.75 1.76
CA TYR A 178 -18.20 3.30 0.63
C TYR A 178 -19.70 3.38 0.91
N PRO A 179 -20.15 4.27 1.82
CA PRO A 179 -21.53 4.32 2.29
C PRO A 179 -22.52 4.84 1.23
N ARG A 180 -22.01 5.45 0.16
CA ARG A 180 -22.81 5.91 -1.01
C ARG A 180 -22.80 4.92 -2.16
N LEU A 181 -22.03 3.84 -2.06
CA LEU A 181 -21.98 2.81 -3.08
C LEU A 181 -23.28 2.01 -3.04
N HIS A 182 -24.01 2.02 -4.14
CA HIS A 182 -25.09 1.12 -4.41
C HIS A 182 -24.51 -0.11 -5.08
N ILE A 183 -24.46 -1.23 -4.34
CA ILE A 183 -24.08 -2.52 -4.90
C ILE A 183 -25.31 -3.04 -5.63
N THR A 184 -25.24 -3.10 -6.96
CA THR A 184 -26.29 -3.57 -7.84
C THR A 184 -25.85 -4.86 -8.51
N GLY A 185 -26.75 -5.84 -8.60
CA GLY A 185 -26.39 -7.23 -8.87
C GLY A 185 -26.47 -8.03 -7.59
N GLU A 186 -27.34 -9.04 -7.58
CA GLU A 186 -27.49 -9.91 -6.41
C GLU A 186 -26.21 -10.73 -6.22
N ALA A 187 -25.81 -10.95 -4.95
CA ALA A 187 -24.71 -11.86 -4.66
C ALA A 187 -25.16 -13.29 -5.00
N SER A 188 -24.68 -13.82 -6.11
CA SER A 188 -24.93 -15.20 -6.57
C SER A 188 -24.04 -16.25 -5.90
N ALA A 189 -23.23 -15.81 -4.93
CA ALA A 189 -22.21 -16.60 -4.24
C ALA A 189 -22.34 -16.45 -2.71
N TYR A 190 -21.65 -17.34 -2.00
CA TYR A 190 -21.52 -17.23 -0.54
C TYR A 190 -20.57 -16.10 -0.15
N GLY A 191 -20.93 -15.39 0.92
CA GLY A 191 -20.08 -14.38 1.56
C GLY A 191 -18.97 -15.03 2.39
N ALA A 192 -17.98 -14.24 2.83
CA ALA A 192 -16.87 -14.76 3.63
C ALA A 192 -17.32 -15.44 4.94
N LEU A 193 -18.41 -14.97 5.57
CA LEU A 193 -18.94 -15.60 6.79
C LEU A 193 -19.59 -16.96 6.50
N ASP A 194 -20.28 -17.10 5.36
CA ASP A 194 -20.89 -18.37 4.94
C ASP A 194 -19.81 -19.40 4.64
N ILE A 195 -18.80 -19.00 3.85
CA ILE A 195 -17.66 -19.86 3.50
C ILE A 195 -16.99 -20.34 4.79
N ALA A 196 -16.65 -19.43 5.71
CA ALA A 196 -16.01 -19.79 6.97
C ALA A 196 -16.88 -20.71 7.85
N ALA A 197 -18.19 -20.45 7.94
CA ALA A 197 -19.12 -21.30 8.68
C ALA A 197 -19.21 -22.71 8.09
N LEU A 198 -19.36 -22.83 6.77
CA LEU A 198 -19.38 -24.11 6.06
C LEU A 198 -18.05 -24.86 6.21
N GLN A 199 -16.91 -24.17 6.13
CA GLN A 199 -15.59 -24.77 6.31
C GLN A 199 -15.34 -25.25 7.74
N LEU A 200 -15.92 -24.60 8.76
CA LEU A 200 -15.90 -25.11 10.12
C LEU A 200 -16.69 -26.41 10.28
N LEU A 201 -17.82 -26.53 9.57
CA LEU A 201 -18.68 -27.71 9.64
C LEU A 201 -18.12 -28.90 8.84
N TYR A 202 -17.63 -28.62 7.63
CA TYR A 202 -17.35 -29.65 6.62
C TYR A 202 -15.87 -29.72 6.21
N GLY A 203 -15.03 -28.79 6.69
CA GLY A 203 -13.64 -28.66 6.29
C GLY A 203 -13.49 -27.94 4.95
N ALA A 204 -12.46 -27.10 4.83
CA ALA A 204 -12.13 -26.40 3.60
C ALA A 204 -11.60 -27.35 2.51
N ASN A 205 -12.05 -27.14 1.27
CA ASN A 205 -11.45 -27.81 0.12
C ASN A 205 -10.14 -27.12 -0.24
N THR A 206 -9.03 -27.83 -0.05
CA THR A 206 -7.67 -27.34 -0.27
C THR A 206 -7.15 -27.55 -1.69
N GLU A 207 -7.96 -28.10 -2.60
CA GLU A 207 -7.58 -28.38 -3.99
C GLU A 207 -8.06 -27.30 -4.97
N THR A 208 -8.84 -26.32 -4.51
CA THR A 208 -9.34 -25.20 -5.32
C THR A 208 -8.35 -24.04 -5.28
N GLY A 209 -8.01 -23.50 -6.47
CA GLY A 209 -7.06 -22.40 -6.60
C GLY A 209 -5.69 -22.83 -6.11
N LEU A 210 -4.96 -23.62 -6.90
CA LEU A 210 -3.61 -24.09 -6.54
C LEU A 210 -2.53 -23.53 -7.46
N GLY A 211 -2.92 -22.70 -8.42
CA GLY A 211 -2.01 -22.07 -9.35
C GLY A 211 -2.51 -20.67 -9.69
N ASP A 212 -1.62 -19.91 -10.31
CA ASP A 212 -1.80 -18.49 -10.59
C ASP A 212 -3.12 -18.20 -11.31
N THR A 213 -3.97 -17.41 -10.67
CA THR A 213 -5.31 -17.05 -11.11
C THR A 213 -5.44 -15.54 -11.28
N VAL A 214 -6.09 -15.12 -12.37
CA VAL A 214 -6.39 -13.72 -12.66
C VAL A 214 -7.89 -13.47 -12.53
N TYR A 215 -8.25 -12.61 -11.59
CA TYR A 215 -9.60 -12.20 -11.23
C TYR A 215 -9.95 -10.86 -11.90
N GLY A 216 -10.72 -10.90 -13.00
CA GLY A 216 -11.09 -9.71 -13.78
C GLY A 216 -12.35 -8.98 -13.28
N ASP A 217 -12.91 -8.09 -14.10
CA ASP A 217 -14.19 -7.40 -13.84
C ASP A 217 -15.37 -8.38 -13.69
N GLN A 218 -16.27 -8.12 -12.74
CA GLN A 218 -17.40 -8.97 -12.41
C GLN A 218 -18.73 -8.24 -12.53
N THR A 219 -19.78 -8.98 -12.88
CA THR A 219 -21.16 -8.47 -12.95
C THR A 219 -21.99 -8.77 -11.70
N ALA A 220 -21.40 -9.46 -10.72
CA ALA A 220 -21.99 -9.79 -9.43
C ALA A 220 -20.90 -9.73 -8.35
N LEU A 221 -21.32 -9.66 -7.09
CA LEU A 221 -20.39 -9.73 -5.97
C LEU A 221 -20.00 -11.19 -5.71
N ILE A 222 -18.71 -11.46 -5.65
CA ILE A 222 -18.15 -12.80 -5.43
C ILE A 222 -17.17 -12.75 -4.25
N THR A 223 -17.15 -13.79 -3.43
CA THR A 223 -16.05 -13.99 -2.46
C THR A 223 -15.02 -14.93 -3.05
N ILE A 224 -13.77 -14.48 -3.14
CA ILE A 224 -12.66 -15.30 -3.65
C ILE A 224 -12.32 -16.38 -2.61
N TRP A 225 -12.30 -17.63 -3.06
CA TRP A 225 -11.71 -18.76 -2.36
C TRP A 225 -10.61 -19.34 -3.25
N ASP A 226 -9.36 -19.14 -2.81
CA ASP A 226 -8.14 -19.59 -3.48
C ASP A 226 -7.16 -20.13 -2.42
N ASN A 227 -6.47 -21.23 -2.68
CA ASN A 227 -5.56 -21.87 -1.72
C ASN A 227 -4.09 -21.79 -2.14
N GLY A 228 -3.77 -21.06 -3.21
CA GLY A 228 -2.41 -20.73 -3.56
C GLY A 228 -2.17 -20.62 -5.04
N GLY A 229 -0.95 -20.18 -5.34
CA GLY A 229 -0.62 -19.58 -6.62
C GLY A 229 0.01 -18.24 -6.34
N ASN A 230 0.29 -17.50 -7.41
CA ASN A 230 0.53 -16.08 -7.34
C ASN A 230 -0.61 -15.39 -8.13
N ASP A 231 -1.57 -14.87 -7.39
CA ASP A 231 -2.88 -14.47 -7.88
C ASP A 231 -3.00 -12.95 -8.04
N THR A 232 -3.91 -12.53 -8.92
CA THR A 232 -4.03 -11.13 -9.32
C THR A 232 -5.49 -10.72 -9.42
N ILE A 233 -5.86 -9.62 -8.78
CA ILE A 233 -7.06 -8.86 -9.16
C ILE A 233 -6.67 -7.88 -10.26
N ASP A 234 -7.25 -8.05 -11.46
CA ASP A 234 -6.90 -7.30 -12.66
C ASP A 234 -8.09 -6.47 -13.16
N PHE A 235 -8.03 -5.18 -12.84
CA PHE A 235 -8.95 -4.15 -13.34
C PHE A 235 -8.31 -3.24 -14.39
N SER A 236 -7.24 -3.68 -15.07
CA SER A 236 -6.52 -2.89 -16.09
C SER A 236 -7.35 -2.44 -17.28
N ALA A 237 -8.48 -3.12 -17.55
CA ALA A 237 -9.43 -2.72 -18.56
C ALA A 237 -10.42 -1.63 -18.11
N ALA A 238 -10.43 -1.24 -16.84
CA ALA A 238 -11.33 -0.23 -16.29
C ALA A 238 -11.01 1.16 -16.83
N THR A 239 -12.05 1.91 -17.19
CA THR A 239 -11.93 3.29 -17.69
C THR A 239 -12.40 4.33 -16.67
N THR A 240 -12.71 3.88 -15.46
CA THR A 240 -13.21 4.63 -14.31
C THR A 240 -12.43 4.18 -13.09
N ASN A 241 -12.56 4.92 -11.99
CA ASN A 241 -11.88 4.60 -10.74
C ASN A 241 -12.16 3.15 -10.31
N ALA A 242 -11.13 2.49 -9.84
CA ALA A 242 -11.17 1.18 -9.25
C ALA A 242 -10.69 1.23 -7.80
N VAL A 243 -11.23 0.33 -6.99
CA VAL A 243 -10.78 0.06 -5.64
C VAL A 243 -10.33 -1.39 -5.62
N ILE A 244 -9.10 -1.62 -5.18
CA ILE A 244 -8.53 -2.95 -4.99
C ILE A 244 -8.05 -3.04 -3.55
N ASP A 245 -8.56 -3.99 -2.81
CA ASP A 245 -8.16 -4.30 -1.45
C ASP A 245 -7.86 -5.79 -1.35
N LEU A 246 -6.58 -6.11 -1.19
CA LEU A 246 -6.08 -7.49 -1.19
C LEU A 246 -6.18 -8.16 0.18
N ARG A 247 -6.76 -7.49 1.19
CA ARG A 247 -6.87 -8.04 2.53
C ARG A 247 -8.01 -9.07 2.60
N PRO A 248 -7.78 -10.25 3.19
CA PRO A 248 -8.84 -11.22 3.42
C PRO A 248 -9.79 -10.76 4.52
N ALA A 249 -10.97 -11.38 4.57
CA ALA A 249 -11.88 -11.25 5.70
C ALA A 249 -11.19 -11.58 7.02
N THR A 250 -11.44 -10.77 8.06
CA THR A 250 -10.84 -10.96 9.38
C THR A 250 -11.61 -11.96 10.24
N LEU A 251 -12.90 -12.17 9.92
CA LEU A 251 -13.90 -12.90 10.72
C LEU A 251 -14.03 -12.37 12.17
N ALA A 252 -13.54 -11.16 12.41
CA ALA A 252 -13.61 -10.47 13.69
C ALA A 252 -14.64 -9.34 13.63
N LEU A 253 -15.07 -8.87 14.80
CA LEU A 253 -16.04 -7.78 14.91
C LEU A 253 -15.36 -6.43 14.63
N ASP A 254 -15.03 -6.20 13.37
CA ASP A 254 -14.36 -5.02 12.83
C ASP A 254 -14.85 -4.75 11.39
N PRO A 255 -14.42 -3.65 10.74
CA PRO A 255 -14.84 -3.33 9.37
C PRO A 255 -14.52 -4.41 8.32
N GLY A 256 -13.48 -5.23 8.54
CA GLY A 256 -13.05 -6.30 7.63
C GLY A 256 -13.67 -7.67 7.95
N GLY A 257 -14.59 -7.75 8.91
CA GLY A 257 -15.17 -9.03 9.37
C GLY A 257 -15.78 -9.87 8.26
N GLY A 258 -16.41 -9.23 7.27
CA GLY A 258 -17.00 -9.86 6.09
C GLY A 258 -16.13 -9.79 4.83
N GLY A 259 -14.88 -9.33 4.95
CA GLY A 259 -14.01 -9.05 3.81
C GLY A 259 -13.99 -7.57 3.43
N TYR A 260 -12.92 -7.18 2.74
CA TYR A 260 -12.76 -5.87 2.14
C TYR A 260 -13.18 -5.92 0.67
N LEU A 261 -13.75 -4.82 0.16
CA LEU A 261 -14.38 -4.80 -1.16
C LEU A 261 -13.41 -4.29 -2.22
N SER A 262 -13.20 -5.09 -3.26
CA SER A 262 -12.56 -4.67 -4.52
C SER A 262 -13.63 -4.51 -5.61
N PHE A 263 -13.66 -3.39 -6.33
CA PHE A 263 -14.67 -3.11 -7.35
C PHE A 263 -14.24 -2.01 -8.33
N ILE A 264 -14.94 -1.93 -9.47
CA ILE A 264 -14.82 -0.82 -10.43
C ILE A 264 -16.04 0.10 -10.26
N GLU A 265 -15.81 1.40 -10.09
CA GLU A 265 -16.88 2.39 -10.03
C GLU A 265 -17.62 2.49 -11.37
N ARG A 266 -18.96 2.47 -11.32
CA ARG A 266 -19.86 2.68 -12.45
C ARG A 266 -20.77 3.88 -12.19
N GLU A 267 -21.30 4.43 -13.28
CA GLU A 267 -22.39 5.42 -13.29
C GLU A 267 -22.25 6.57 -12.26
N GLY A 268 -21.30 7.48 -12.48
CA GLY A 268 -21.14 8.69 -11.66
C GLY A 268 -20.55 8.45 -10.25
N GLY A 269 -19.89 7.31 -10.03
CA GLY A 269 -19.11 7.03 -8.80
C GLY A 269 -19.95 6.54 -7.61
N THR A 270 -21.18 6.07 -7.86
CA THR A 270 -22.08 5.61 -6.79
C THR A 270 -22.62 4.21 -7.01
N VAL A 271 -22.17 3.48 -8.04
CA VAL A 271 -22.67 2.15 -8.37
C VAL A 271 -21.52 1.18 -8.56
N ALA A 272 -21.56 0.03 -7.91
CA ALA A 272 -20.75 -1.13 -8.25
C ALA A 272 -21.70 -2.22 -8.77
N ASN A 273 -21.47 -2.67 -10.02
CA ASN A 273 -22.24 -3.76 -10.61
C ASN A 273 -21.57 -5.13 -10.37
N GLY A 274 -20.96 -5.33 -9.21
CA GLY A 274 -20.15 -6.51 -8.89
C GLY A 274 -18.82 -6.17 -8.25
N GLY A 275 -17.98 -7.18 -8.04
CA GLY A 275 -16.67 -7.04 -7.41
C GLY A 275 -16.32 -8.25 -6.55
N TYR A 276 -15.32 -8.07 -5.69
CA TYR A 276 -14.79 -9.13 -4.86
C TYR A 276 -14.74 -8.75 -3.39
N THR A 277 -15.02 -9.73 -2.54
CA THR A 277 -14.34 -9.84 -1.24
C THR A 277 -13.41 -11.04 -1.27
N ILE A 278 -12.50 -11.14 -0.30
CA ILE A 278 -11.56 -12.25 -0.19
C ILE A 278 -11.89 -13.05 1.08
N ALA A 279 -12.05 -14.37 0.95
CA ALA A 279 -12.36 -15.23 2.10
C ALA A 279 -11.21 -15.26 3.12
N PHE A 280 -11.51 -15.62 4.36
CA PHE A 280 -10.51 -15.69 5.42
C PHE A 280 -9.40 -16.69 5.08
N GLY A 281 -8.16 -16.24 5.22
CA GLY A 281 -6.97 -17.08 5.01
C GLY A 281 -6.61 -17.32 3.55
N VAL A 282 -7.32 -16.67 2.61
CA VAL A 282 -6.90 -16.59 1.21
C VAL A 282 -5.84 -15.49 1.07
N GLU A 283 -4.83 -15.77 0.26
CA GLU A 283 -3.71 -14.90 -0.04
C GLU A 283 -3.85 -14.45 -1.51
N ILE A 284 -3.82 -13.15 -1.77
CA ILE A 284 -3.80 -12.57 -3.12
C ILE A 284 -2.61 -11.62 -3.18
N GLU A 285 -1.71 -11.84 -4.13
CA GLU A 285 -0.41 -11.18 -4.16
C GLU A 285 -0.44 -9.87 -4.96
N ASN A 286 -1.28 -9.76 -5.99
CA ASN A 286 -1.15 -8.69 -6.98
C ASN A 286 -2.47 -7.93 -7.23
N GLY A 287 -2.34 -6.63 -7.52
CA GLY A 287 -3.46 -5.76 -7.86
C GLY A 287 -3.08 -4.82 -9.01
N LEU A 288 -3.89 -4.82 -10.08
CA LEU A 288 -3.72 -3.94 -11.23
C LEU A 288 -4.96 -3.05 -11.39
N GLY A 289 -4.79 -1.75 -11.16
CA GLY A 289 -5.76 -0.72 -11.52
C GLY A 289 -5.80 -0.47 -13.04
N GLY A 290 -6.62 0.49 -13.46
CA GLY A 290 -6.97 0.83 -14.83
C GLY A 290 -6.59 2.26 -15.23
N MET A 291 -7.52 2.96 -15.88
CA MET A 291 -7.32 4.35 -16.36
C MET A 291 -7.95 5.41 -15.44
N GLY A 292 -8.49 5.00 -14.29
CA GLY A 292 -9.16 5.86 -13.33
C GLY A 292 -8.18 6.42 -12.30
N ASN A 293 -8.69 7.20 -11.35
CA ASN A 293 -7.92 7.51 -10.15
C ASN A 293 -8.22 6.42 -9.12
N ASP A 294 -7.34 5.44 -9.05
CA ASP A 294 -7.58 4.18 -8.38
C ASP A 294 -7.06 4.20 -6.95
N THR A 295 -7.63 3.33 -6.11
CA THR A 295 -7.18 3.12 -4.74
C THR A 295 -6.79 1.67 -4.56
N LEU A 296 -5.52 1.42 -4.26
CA LEU A 296 -4.96 0.08 -4.09
C LEU A 296 -4.45 -0.08 -2.66
N THR A 297 -4.85 -1.17 -2.00
CA THR A 297 -4.38 -1.57 -0.67
C THR A 297 -3.89 -3.01 -0.72
N GLY A 298 -2.62 -3.21 -0.40
CA GLY A 298 -1.99 -4.53 -0.23
C GLY A 298 -2.41 -5.20 1.08
N ASN A 299 -1.70 -6.27 1.44
CA ASN A 299 -2.00 -7.08 2.61
C ASN A 299 -0.76 -7.28 3.49
N THR A 300 -0.44 -8.52 3.87
CA THR A 300 0.72 -8.83 4.72
C THR A 300 1.85 -9.53 3.95
N LEU A 301 1.65 -9.73 2.65
CA LEU A 301 2.57 -10.41 1.74
C LEU A 301 3.45 -9.38 1.04
N ALA A 302 4.41 -9.85 0.26
CA ALA A 302 5.08 -8.98 -0.71
C ALA A 302 4.16 -8.82 -1.93
N ASN A 303 3.48 -7.68 -2.03
CA ASN A 303 2.52 -7.40 -3.09
C ASN A 303 3.16 -6.73 -4.31
N THR A 304 2.61 -6.98 -5.50
CA THR A 304 2.84 -6.13 -6.67
C THR A 304 1.58 -5.33 -6.96
N LEU A 305 1.65 -4.02 -6.76
CA LEU A 305 0.54 -3.09 -6.94
C LEU A 305 0.85 -2.14 -8.08
N THR A 306 0.00 -2.10 -9.11
CA THR A 306 0.15 -1.20 -10.26
C THR A 306 -1.11 -0.35 -10.39
N GLY A 307 -0.97 0.98 -10.22
CA GLY A 307 -2.07 1.94 -10.34
C GLY A 307 -2.62 2.01 -11.77
N GLY A 308 -1.73 2.25 -12.73
CA GLY A 308 -2.07 2.24 -14.14
C GLY A 308 -1.96 3.64 -14.73
N ALA A 309 -3.05 4.25 -15.15
CA ALA A 309 -3.07 5.64 -15.57
C ALA A 309 -4.12 6.39 -14.76
N GLY A 310 -3.85 7.64 -14.43
CA GLY A 310 -4.67 8.40 -13.49
C GLY A 310 -3.83 8.85 -12.31
N ASN A 311 -4.46 9.44 -11.31
CA ASN A 311 -3.77 9.83 -10.08
C ASN A 311 -4.14 8.83 -8.99
N ASP A 312 -3.28 7.83 -8.80
CA ASP A 312 -3.56 6.65 -8.00
C ASP A 312 -3.07 6.81 -6.56
N MET A 313 -3.78 6.17 -5.64
CA MET A 313 -3.45 6.11 -4.21
C MET A 313 -3.11 4.67 -3.85
N VAL A 314 -1.85 4.40 -3.51
CA VAL A 314 -1.36 3.04 -3.26
C VAL A 314 -0.83 2.90 -1.83
N THR A 315 -1.33 1.91 -1.10
CA THR A 315 -0.84 1.51 0.23
C THR A 315 -0.33 0.07 0.14
N GLY A 316 0.97 -0.16 0.27
CA GLY A 316 1.55 -1.52 0.30
C GLY A 316 1.09 -2.32 1.52
N ALA A 317 0.97 -1.63 2.66
CA ALA A 317 0.71 -2.19 3.98
C ALA A 317 1.93 -2.98 4.50
N VAL A 318 1.74 -4.17 5.09
CA VAL A 318 2.86 -4.94 5.64
C VAL A 318 3.43 -5.79 4.52
N GLY A 319 4.74 -5.80 4.34
CA GLY A 319 5.33 -6.56 3.24
C GLY A 319 6.57 -5.88 2.74
N ASN A 320 7.20 -6.46 1.73
CA ASN A 320 8.18 -5.72 0.94
C ASN A 320 7.60 -5.61 -0.46
N ASP A 321 6.93 -4.51 -0.73
CA ASP A 321 6.05 -4.40 -1.88
C ASP A 321 6.76 -3.81 -3.09
N THR A 322 6.23 -4.09 -4.27
CA THR A 322 6.54 -3.33 -5.48
C THR A 322 5.34 -2.46 -5.79
N ILE A 323 5.51 -1.15 -5.59
CA ILE A 323 4.48 -0.15 -5.79
C ILE A 323 4.80 0.62 -7.07
N ASN A 324 3.96 0.44 -8.08
CA ASN A 324 4.03 1.13 -9.36
C ASN A 324 2.82 2.07 -9.49
N GLY A 325 3.02 3.38 -9.49
CA GLY A 325 1.93 4.34 -9.73
C GLY A 325 1.49 4.29 -11.19
N GLY A 326 2.44 4.53 -12.09
CA GLY A 326 2.25 4.42 -13.52
C GLY A 326 2.19 5.81 -14.14
N ALA A 327 1.13 6.11 -14.90
CA ALA A 327 1.00 7.36 -15.61
C ALA A 327 0.07 8.33 -14.88
N GLY A 328 0.64 9.33 -14.21
CA GLY A 328 -0.12 10.45 -13.66
C GLY A 328 0.63 11.12 -12.53
N GLN A 329 -0.11 11.52 -11.49
CA GLN A 329 0.49 11.96 -10.22
C GLN A 329 0.00 11.02 -9.13
N ASP A 330 0.86 10.10 -8.76
CA ASP A 330 0.57 8.94 -7.93
C ASP A 330 1.14 9.12 -6.53
N THR A 331 0.44 8.56 -5.55
CA THR A 331 0.76 8.74 -4.13
C THR A 331 0.92 7.39 -3.43
N GLY A 332 2.13 7.13 -2.94
CA GLY A 332 2.40 6.04 -1.98
C GLY A 332 2.08 6.49 -0.55
N ILE A 333 1.25 5.73 0.17
CA ILE A 333 0.73 6.09 1.50
C ILE A 333 1.32 5.19 2.58
N TYR A 334 1.82 5.80 3.65
CA TYR A 334 2.53 5.12 4.73
C TYR A 334 1.95 5.44 6.10
N SER A 335 2.03 4.49 7.03
CA SER A 335 1.32 4.51 8.32
C SER A 335 2.03 5.32 9.42
N GLY A 336 3.23 5.82 9.15
CA GLY A 336 4.11 6.47 10.11
C GLY A 336 4.45 7.91 9.80
N ASN A 337 5.14 8.53 10.75
CA ASN A 337 5.76 9.83 10.54
C ASN A 337 6.99 9.68 9.64
N GLN A 338 7.27 10.67 8.79
CA GLN A 338 8.40 10.67 7.86
C GLN A 338 9.73 10.31 8.53
N SER A 339 9.95 10.80 9.76
CA SER A 339 11.15 10.52 10.56
C SER A 339 11.35 9.07 11.00
N SER A 340 10.44 8.15 10.65
CA SER A 340 10.57 6.70 10.87
C SER A 340 11.14 5.97 9.65
N TYR A 341 11.32 6.67 8.52
CA TYR A 341 11.62 6.05 7.23
C TYR A 341 12.99 6.42 6.68
N THR A 342 13.56 5.48 5.93
CA THR A 342 14.76 5.69 5.10
C THR A 342 14.35 5.59 3.64
N LEU A 343 14.54 6.66 2.86
CA LEU A 343 14.35 6.69 1.41
C LEU A 343 15.69 6.51 0.71
N MET A 344 15.98 5.31 0.26
CA MET A 344 17.17 5.03 -0.53
C MET A 344 16.92 5.40 -1.99
N LEU A 345 17.64 6.39 -2.48
CA LEU A 345 17.57 6.82 -3.88
C LEU A 345 18.60 6.04 -4.71
N SER A 346 18.19 5.56 -5.88
CA SER A 346 19.08 4.91 -6.85
C SER A 346 18.61 5.18 -8.28
N ALA A 347 19.51 5.04 -9.25
CA ALA A 347 19.19 5.15 -10.68
C ALA A 347 18.25 4.02 -11.20
N GLN A 348 17.97 2.99 -10.39
CA GLN A 348 17.08 1.90 -10.80
C GLN A 348 15.66 2.13 -10.30
N SER A 349 15.48 2.14 -8.98
CA SER A 349 14.20 2.39 -8.34
C SER A 349 14.47 2.88 -6.91
N PRO A 350 13.82 3.95 -6.45
CA PRO A 350 13.84 4.33 -5.04
C PRO A 350 13.27 3.20 -4.17
N MET A 351 13.82 3.04 -2.97
CA MET A 351 13.28 2.13 -1.97
C MET A 351 12.96 2.88 -0.69
N LEU A 352 11.76 2.70 -0.14
CA LEU A 352 11.37 3.27 1.14
C LEU A 352 11.31 2.16 2.19
N THR A 353 12.04 2.34 3.29
CA THR A 353 12.05 1.39 4.41
C THR A 353 11.45 2.03 5.65
N ASP A 354 10.41 1.42 6.21
CA ASP A 354 9.91 1.70 7.54
C ASP A 354 10.79 1.01 8.59
N ARG A 355 11.56 1.78 9.37
CA ARG A 355 12.44 1.22 10.39
C ARG A 355 11.68 0.59 11.57
N ARG A 356 10.37 0.83 11.69
CA ARG A 356 9.49 0.17 12.67
C ARG A 356 9.07 -1.23 12.20
N GLY A 357 9.13 -1.49 10.89
CA GLY A 357 8.70 -2.72 10.24
C GLY A 357 7.19 -2.85 10.03
N THR A 358 6.40 -1.78 10.24
CA THR A 358 4.95 -1.82 10.03
C THR A 358 4.59 -1.78 8.55
N ASP A 359 5.31 -0.95 7.78
CA ASP A 359 5.12 -0.86 6.33
C ASP A 359 6.24 -1.56 5.53
N GLY A 360 7.12 -2.30 6.22
CA GLY A 360 8.27 -3.01 5.63
C GLY A 360 9.19 -2.18 4.72
N THR A 361 9.61 -2.76 3.59
CA THR A 361 10.56 -2.14 2.64
C THR A 361 10.03 -2.23 1.21
N ASP A 362 9.60 -1.10 0.67
CA ASP A 362 8.92 -1.02 -0.62
C ASP A 362 9.83 -0.50 -1.72
N THR A 363 9.69 -1.08 -2.91
CA THR A 363 10.28 -0.60 -4.15
C THR A 363 9.28 0.29 -4.85
N LEU A 364 9.70 1.51 -5.20
CA LEU A 364 8.85 2.53 -5.78
C LEU A 364 9.18 2.70 -7.26
N VAL A 365 8.16 2.64 -8.10
CA VAL A 365 8.24 2.83 -9.55
C VAL A 365 7.18 3.85 -9.92
N ASP A 366 7.55 4.90 -10.64
CA ASP A 366 6.60 5.92 -11.12
C ASP A 366 5.65 6.40 -9.99
N ILE A 367 6.23 6.78 -8.84
CA ILE A 367 5.53 7.39 -7.70
C ILE A 367 6.11 8.80 -7.51
N GLU A 368 5.24 9.80 -7.56
CA GLU A 368 5.63 11.20 -7.44
C GLU A 368 5.56 11.69 -5.99
N VAL A 369 4.63 11.17 -5.19
CA VAL A 369 4.39 11.67 -3.83
C VAL A 369 4.41 10.53 -2.80
N LEU A 370 5.14 10.74 -1.71
CA LEU A 370 5.03 9.93 -0.50
C LEU A 370 4.19 10.67 0.54
N GLN A 371 3.12 10.05 1.00
CA GLN A 371 2.26 10.57 2.06
C GLN A 371 2.54 9.83 3.37
N PHE A 372 3.05 10.56 4.35
CA PHE A 372 3.23 10.14 5.73
C PHE A 372 2.10 10.69 6.62
N VAL A 373 2.05 10.25 7.87
CA VAL A 373 1.07 10.75 8.85
C VAL A 373 1.25 12.24 9.14
N ASP A 374 2.49 12.74 9.11
CA ASP A 374 2.86 14.10 9.49
C ASP A 374 3.13 15.04 8.31
N GLY A 375 3.07 14.56 7.07
CA GLY A 375 3.28 15.39 5.89
C GLY A 375 3.43 14.59 4.59
N THR A 376 3.75 15.31 3.52
CA THR A 376 4.04 14.73 2.21
C THR A 376 5.47 15.03 1.81
N PHE A 377 6.08 14.12 1.06
CA PHE A 377 7.39 14.28 0.45
C PHE A 377 7.25 14.12 -1.07
N ASP A 378 7.71 15.12 -1.80
CA ASP A 378 7.67 15.17 -3.26
C ASP A 378 8.93 14.50 -3.81
N LEU A 379 8.78 13.48 -4.66
CA LEU A 379 9.88 12.75 -5.30
C LEU A 379 10.26 13.35 -6.66
N ASP A 380 9.37 14.11 -7.31
CA ASP A 380 9.65 14.74 -8.60
C ASP A 380 10.87 15.66 -8.51
N ILE A 381 11.04 16.31 -7.36
CA ILE A 381 12.16 17.22 -7.08
C ILE A 381 13.53 16.53 -7.04
N LEU A 382 13.59 15.20 -7.14
CA LEU A 382 14.80 14.39 -6.96
C LEU A 382 15.14 13.50 -8.17
N SER A 383 14.28 13.46 -9.19
CA SER A 383 14.33 12.49 -10.29
C SER A 383 15.62 12.52 -11.11
N GLU A 384 16.22 13.70 -11.32
CA GLU A 384 17.46 13.83 -12.11
C GLU A 384 18.72 13.79 -11.23
N ALA A 385 18.59 13.98 -9.91
CA ALA A 385 19.73 14.04 -9.00
C ALA A 385 20.47 12.69 -8.90
N VAL A 386 19.77 11.58 -9.14
CA VAL A 386 20.31 10.22 -9.02
C VAL A 386 21.26 9.84 -10.16
N GLU A 387 21.26 10.59 -11.26
CA GLU A 387 22.12 10.36 -12.42
C GLU A 387 23.46 11.12 -12.34
N LEU A 388 23.61 12.01 -11.35
CA LEU A 388 24.82 12.81 -11.17
C LEU A 388 25.96 11.99 -10.58
N SER A 389 27.19 12.30 -10.99
CA SER A 389 28.40 11.68 -10.43
C SER A 389 28.88 12.40 -9.17
N ALA A 390 29.78 11.76 -8.41
CA ALA A 390 30.50 12.42 -7.33
C ALA A 390 31.20 13.74 -7.77
N GLU A 391 31.70 13.80 -9.01
CA GLU A 391 32.34 15.00 -9.57
C GLU A 391 31.34 16.14 -9.79
N ASP A 392 30.09 15.82 -10.12
CA ASP A 392 29.01 16.79 -10.29
C ASP A 392 28.51 17.34 -8.95
N PHE A 393 28.44 16.50 -7.91
CA PHE A 393 28.04 16.94 -6.56
C PHE A 393 29.12 17.76 -5.84
N ALA A 394 30.40 17.49 -6.09
CA ALA A 394 31.51 18.19 -5.45
C ALA A 394 31.36 19.74 -5.44
N PRO A 395 31.14 20.43 -6.58
CA PRO A 395 30.96 21.89 -6.57
C PRO A 395 29.71 22.34 -5.79
N ILE A 396 28.66 21.53 -5.69
CA ILE A 396 27.45 21.86 -4.91
C ILE A 396 27.78 21.77 -3.41
N ILE A 397 28.44 20.70 -2.98
CA ILE A 397 28.90 20.51 -1.59
C ILE A 397 29.83 21.66 -1.18
N GLU A 398 30.73 22.07 -2.08
CA GLU A 398 31.62 23.21 -1.88
C GLU A 398 30.86 24.54 -1.68
N LEU A 399 29.68 24.73 -2.30
CA LEU A 399 28.83 25.89 -2.02
C LEU A 399 28.30 25.86 -0.58
N TYR A 400 27.86 24.70 -0.07
CA TYR A 400 27.44 24.57 1.32
C TYR A 400 28.58 24.92 2.30
N ILE A 401 29.79 24.43 2.02
CA ILE A 401 30.98 24.74 2.81
C ILE A 401 31.28 26.25 2.78
N ALA A 402 31.24 26.86 1.60
CA ALA A 402 31.62 28.25 1.42
C ALA A 402 30.56 29.23 1.94
N TYR A 403 29.27 28.95 1.78
CA TYR A 403 28.19 29.86 2.16
C TYR A 403 27.66 29.62 3.58
N PHE A 404 27.64 28.37 4.03
CA PHE A 404 27.03 28.00 5.32
C PHE A 404 28.05 27.47 6.34
N ASN A 405 29.24 27.04 5.90
CA ASN A 405 30.25 26.40 6.75
C ASN A 405 29.73 25.16 7.49
N ARG A 406 28.99 24.31 6.78
CA ARG A 406 28.51 23.00 7.24
C ARG A 406 28.50 21.99 6.10
N ALA A 407 28.33 20.72 6.43
CA ALA A 407 27.94 19.72 5.43
C ALA A 407 26.57 20.09 4.82
N PRO A 408 26.30 19.70 3.57
CA PRO A 408 24.94 19.73 3.07
C PRO A 408 24.05 18.78 3.85
N ASP A 409 22.76 19.11 3.97
CA ASP A 409 21.71 18.16 4.32
C ASP A 409 21.32 17.35 3.08
N ALA A 410 20.96 16.08 3.24
CA ALA A 410 20.70 15.17 2.11
C ALA A 410 19.55 15.65 1.22
N VAL A 411 18.43 16.10 1.83
CA VAL A 411 17.27 16.61 1.07
C VAL A 411 17.65 17.84 0.24
N GLY A 412 18.33 18.81 0.85
CA GLY A 412 18.80 20.00 0.15
C GLY A 412 19.84 19.69 -0.93
N LEU A 413 20.78 18.77 -0.66
CA LEU A 413 21.79 18.37 -1.64
C LEU A 413 21.15 17.79 -2.90
N ALA A 414 20.18 16.89 -2.72
CA ALA A 414 19.50 16.26 -3.84
C ALA A 414 18.64 17.26 -4.61
N PHE A 415 17.96 18.21 -3.93
CA PHE A 415 17.27 19.32 -4.60
C PHE A 415 18.20 20.15 -5.49
N TRP A 416 19.37 20.55 -4.97
CA TRP A 416 20.34 21.31 -5.75
C TRP A 416 21.02 20.48 -6.84
N GLY A 417 21.20 19.18 -6.61
CA GLY A 417 21.61 18.22 -7.63
C GLY A 417 20.61 18.20 -8.80
N ASN A 418 19.32 18.05 -8.51
CA ASN A 418 18.28 18.08 -9.54
C ASN A 418 18.30 19.41 -10.31
N ALA A 419 18.36 20.54 -9.61
CA ALA A 419 18.47 21.85 -10.24
C ALA A 419 19.73 21.98 -11.13
N PHE A 420 20.86 21.41 -10.72
CA PHE A 420 22.08 21.38 -11.53
C PHE A 420 21.88 20.56 -12.81
N ALA A 421 21.29 19.38 -12.70
CA ALA A 421 20.97 18.51 -13.84
C ALA A 421 20.01 19.19 -14.84
N GLU A 422 19.06 19.98 -14.34
CA GLU A 422 18.16 20.81 -15.16
C GLU A 422 18.83 22.06 -15.78
N GLY A 423 20.12 22.28 -15.51
CA GLY A 423 20.93 23.33 -16.14
C GLY A 423 21.03 24.63 -15.34
N VAL A 424 20.66 24.64 -14.06
CA VAL A 424 20.97 25.76 -13.17
C VAL A 424 22.49 25.84 -12.99
N SER A 425 23.08 26.98 -13.34
CA SER A 425 24.52 27.20 -13.22
C SER A 425 24.95 27.42 -11.76
N MET A 426 26.22 27.11 -11.47
CA MET A 426 26.83 27.40 -10.15
C MET A 426 26.68 28.87 -9.74
N GLN A 427 26.73 29.80 -10.69
CA GLN A 427 26.54 31.24 -10.43
C GLN A 427 25.11 31.54 -9.97
N GLN A 428 24.11 30.89 -10.55
CA GLN A 428 22.71 31.05 -10.15
C GLN A 428 22.47 30.43 -8.77
N MET A 429 23.02 29.25 -8.51
CA MET A 429 22.96 28.63 -7.17
C MET A 429 23.63 29.50 -6.12
N ALA A 430 24.86 29.94 -6.36
CA ALA A 430 25.59 30.82 -5.46
C ALA A 430 24.81 32.09 -5.11
N ALA A 431 24.12 32.70 -6.09
CA ALA A 431 23.24 33.84 -5.84
C ALA A 431 22.07 33.48 -4.91
N MET A 432 21.42 32.33 -5.13
CA MET A 432 20.33 31.85 -4.27
C MET A 432 20.80 31.45 -2.87
N PHE A 433 22.00 30.89 -2.72
CA PHE A 433 22.64 30.62 -1.44
C PHE A 433 22.95 31.92 -0.70
N TYR A 434 23.43 32.95 -1.41
CA TYR A 434 23.75 34.24 -0.81
C TYR A 434 22.56 34.88 -0.09
N ASP A 435 21.35 34.70 -0.64
CA ASP A 435 20.12 35.26 -0.10
C ASP A 435 19.53 34.49 1.08
N GLN A 436 20.08 33.33 1.43
CA GLN A 436 19.60 32.54 2.57
C GLN A 436 19.92 33.21 3.91
N ASN A 437 19.01 33.01 4.88
CA ASN A 437 19.19 33.52 6.25
C ASN A 437 20.47 32.97 6.90
N GLU A 438 20.84 31.73 6.59
CA GLU A 438 22.05 31.09 7.09
C GLU A 438 23.32 31.80 6.60
N THR A 439 23.41 32.13 5.30
CA THR A 439 24.52 32.93 4.77
C THR A 439 24.60 34.29 5.45
N ARG A 440 23.47 34.97 5.66
CA ARG A 440 23.45 36.29 6.32
C ARG A 440 23.83 36.23 7.79
N ALA A 441 23.67 35.07 8.44
CA ALA A 441 24.17 34.84 9.79
C ALA A 441 25.70 34.64 9.79
N THR A 442 26.23 33.89 8.83
CA THR A 442 27.68 33.66 8.64
C THR A 442 28.41 34.91 8.18
N TYR A 443 27.78 35.69 7.29
CA TYR A 443 28.33 36.89 6.65
C TYR A 443 27.38 38.10 6.78
N PRO A 444 27.23 38.68 7.99
CA PRO A 444 26.33 39.81 8.17
C PRO A 444 26.73 41.03 7.33
N ASP A 445 25.75 41.82 6.88
CA ASP A 445 26.00 43.07 6.13
C ASP A 445 26.86 44.08 6.91
N THR A 446 26.87 43.97 8.24
CA THR A 446 27.69 44.80 9.15
C THR A 446 29.16 44.38 9.20
N MET A 447 29.50 43.19 8.73
CA MET A 447 30.88 42.68 8.65
C MET A 447 31.71 43.59 7.74
N SER A 448 32.95 43.93 8.11
CA SER A 448 33.82 44.71 7.22
C SER A 448 34.30 43.88 6.03
N ASN A 449 34.71 44.54 4.93
CA ASN A 449 35.26 43.82 3.77
C ASN A 449 36.53 43.01 4.12
N ALA A 450 37.31 43.46 5.11
CA ALA A 450 38.48 42.73 5.58
C ALA A 450 38.10 41.46 6.34
N GLU A 451 37.15 41.57 7.28
CA GLU A 451 36.62 40.41 8.01
C GLU A 451 35.94 39.43 7.06
N PHE A 452 35.19 39.92 6.07
CA PHE A 452 34.53 39.07 5.07
C PHE A 452 35.51 38.18 4.31
N VAL A 453 36.61 38.75 3.78
CA VAL A 453 37.64 37.96 3.09
C VAL A 453 38.29 36.94 4.03
N ILE A 454 38.59 37.33 5.28
CA ILE A 454 39.21 36.43 6.26
C ILE A 454 38.27 35.27 6.62
N THR A 455 36.99 35.55 6.84
CA THR A 455 35.98 34.53 7.18
C THR A 455 35.83 33.51 6.05
N ILE A 456 35.76 33.96 4.78
CA ILE A 456 35.68 33.04 3.63
C ILE A 456 36.92 32.14 3.58
N TYR A 457 38.11 32.71 3.76
CA TYR A 457 39.36 31.94 3.77
C TYR A 457 39.40 30.90 4.90
N ASN A 458 38.92 31.24 6.10
CA ASN A 458 38.84 30.27 7.19
C ASN A 458 37.81 29.17 6.90
N ASN A 459 36.64 29.52 6.38
CA ASN A 459 35.57 28.56 6.10
C ASN A 459 35.95 27.61 4.96
N VAL A 460 36.52 28.13 3.87
CA VAL A 460 36.83 27.36 2.66
C VAL A 460 38.18 26.67 2.77
N LEU A 461 39.20 27.31 3.37
CA LEU A 461 40.61 26.89 3.31
C LEU A 461 41.25 26.59 4.67
N GLY A 462 40.54 26.77 5.78
CA GLY A 462 41.04 26.47 7.13
C GLY A 462 42.17 27.38 7.60
N ARG A 463 42.44 28.47 6.90
CA ARG A 463 43.56 29.38 7.19
C ARG A 463 43.21 30.81 6.80
N GLY A 464 43.92 31.76 7.39
CA GLY A 464 43.88 33.15 6.92
C GLY A 464 44.48 33.31 5.51
N PRO A 465 44.06 34.35 4.78
CA PRO A 465 44.65 34.69 3.49
C PRO A 465 46.11 35.11 3.65
N ASP A 466 46.94 34.74 2.67
CA ASP A 466 48.27 35.33 2.56
C ASP A 466 48.17 36.81 2.12
N ALA A 467 49.28 37.54 2.21
CA ALA A 467 49.29 38.98 1.94
C ALA A 467 48.86 39.32 0.50
N GLU A 468 49.18 38.46 -0.48
CA GLU A 468 48.85 38.70 -1.89
C GLU A 468 47.36 38.41 -2.14
N GLY A 469 46.86 37.27 -1.68
CA GLY A 469 45.45 36.88 -1.78
C GLY A 469 44.54 37.87 -1.05
N PHE A 470 44.90 38.26 0.19
CA PHE A 470 44.14 39.26 0.94
C PHE A 470 44.05 40.58 0.17
N ALA A 471 45.20 41.10 -0.30
CA ALA A 471 45.23 42.36 -1.04
C ALA A 471 44.42 42.29 -2.33
N PHE A 472 44.47 41.16 -3.05
CA PHE A 472 43.71 40.94 -4.27
C PHE A 472 42.20 41.00 -4.03
N TRP A 473 41.67 40.17 -3.14
CA TRP A 473 40.22 40.10 -2.87
C TRP A 473 39.69 41.37 -2.21
N TRP A 474 40.47 41.93 -1.28
CA TRP A 474 40.13 43.18 -0.61
C TRP A 474 40.07 44.36 -1.60
N ASP A 475 41.00 44.49 -2.55
CA ASP A 475 40.94 45.53 -3.58
C ASP A 475 39.69 45.38 -4.45
N HIS A 476 39.35 44.17 -4.88
CA HIS A 476 38.18 43.91 -5.72
C HIS A 476 36.87 44.30 -5.03
N LEU A 477 36.73 44.03 -3.72
CA LEU A 477 35.57 44.47 -2.94
C LEU A 477 35.52 45.99 -2.75
N ASN A 478 36.63 46.61 -2.33
CA ASN A 478 36.62 48.04 -1.98
C ASN A 478 36.53 48.95 -3.21
N THR A 479 36.96 48.47 -4.37
CA THR A 479 36.80 49.19 -5.64
C THR A 479 35.46 48.92 -6.33
N GLY A 480 34.63 48.03 -5.76
CA GLY A 480 33.34 47.63 -6.34
C GLY A 480 33.45 46.83 -7.63
N ARG A 481 34.62 46.22 -7.90
CA ARG A 481 34.83 45.32 -9.05
C ARG A 481 34.11 43.99 -8.86
N LEU A 482 34.03 43.51 -7.62
CA LEU A 482 33.25 42.35 -7.22
C LEU A 482 32.29 42.73 -6.09
N GLY A 483 31.10 42.13 -6.12
CA GLY A 483 30.16 42.16 -5.00
C GLY A 483 30.47 41.06 -4.00
N ARG A 484 29.86 41.12 -2.82
CA ARG A 484 29.99 40.06 -1.80
C ARG A 484 29.31 38.76 -2.23
N ASP A 485 28.22 38.90 -2.97
CA ASP A 485 27.47 37.82 -3.61
C ASP A 485 28.32 37.00 -4.59
N THR A 486 29.21 37.65 -5.33
CA THR A 486 30.08 36.97 -6.31
C THR A 486 31.41 36.50 -5.73
N LEU A 487 31.93 37.19 -4.71
CA LEU A 487 33.30 36.93 -4.24
C LEU A 487 33.48 35.56 -3.59
N ILE A 488 32.48 35.02 -2.89
CA ILE A 488 32.59 33.71 -2.23
C ILE A 488 32.86 32.63 -3.29
N LEU A 489 32.07 32.62 -4.37
CA LEU A 489 32.26 31.71 -5.50
C LEU A 489 33.61 31.91 -6.21
N ASP A 490 34.06 33.16 -6.36
CA ASP A 490 35.35 33.46 -7.00
C ASP A 490 36.54 32.99 -6.14
N VAL A 491 36.46 33.09 -4.81
CA VAL A 491 37.48 32.54 -3.89
C VAL A 491 37.53 31.02 -4.00
N LEU A 492 36.37 30.36 -4.05
CA LEU A 492 36.28 28.92 -4.25
C LEU A 492 36.92 28.49 -5.58
N GLY A 493 36.58 29.17 -6.68
CA GLY A 493 37.19 28.93 -7.98
C GLY A 493 38.71 29.18 -7.97
N GLY A 494 39.16 30.22 -7.26
CA GLY A 494 40.57 30.55 -7.08
C GLY A 494 41.38 29.47 -6.36
N ALA A 495 40.77 28.70 -5.46
CA ALA A 495 41.43 27.58 -4.77
C ALA A 495 41.67 26.38 -5.69
N LYS A 496 40.89 26.24 -6.76
CA LYS A 496 40.87 25.08 -7.65
C LYS A 496 41.73 25.24 -8.91
N VAL A 497 42.20 26.45 -9.21
CA VAL A 497 43.00 26.73 -10.43
C VAL A 497 44.31 25.95 -10.49
N ASP A 498 44.85 25.77 -11.69
CA ASP A 498 46.22 25.28 -11.85
C ASP A 498 47.24 26.36 -11.46
N PRO A 499 48.39 25.98 -10.88
CA PRO A 499 49.45 26.93 -10.63
C PRO A 499 49.87 27.67 -11.90
N ARG A 500 50.03 28.98 -11.80
CA ARG A 500 50.60 29.77 -12.90
C ARG A 500 52.00 29.26 -13.25
N PRO A 501 52.43 29.31 -14.54
CA PRO A 501 53.76 28.83 -14.93
C PRO A 501 54.93 29.51 -14.23
N ASP A 502 54.73 30.72 -13.71
CA ASP A 502 55.70 31.55 -12.99
C ASP A 502 55.46 31.59 -11.46
N ALA A 503 54.57 30.73 -10.94
CA ALA A 503 54.28 30.66 -9.52
C ALA A 503 55.50 30.27 -8.67
N THR A 504 55.59 30.83 -7.46
CA THR A 504 56.63 30.47 -6.50
C THR A 504 56.35 29.11 -5.87
N ASP A 505 57.39 28.39 -5.42
CA ASP A 505 57.23 27.11 -4.71
C ASP A 505 56.30 27.22 -3.50
N SER A 506 56.34 28.35 -2.79
CA SER A 506 55.46 28.62 -1.65
C SER A 506 53.99 28.78 -2.06
N TYR A 507 53.72 29.41 -3.21
CA TYR A 507 52.36 29.51 -3.74
C TYR A 507 51.84 28.14 -4.18
N ILE A 508 52.68 27.36 -4.88
CA ILE A 508 52.33 26.00 -5.32
C ILE A 508 52.01 25.12 -4.10
N ALA A 509 52.81 25.18 -3.04
CA ALA A 509 52.59 24.43 -1.82
C ALA A 509 51.31 24.86 -1.07
N ASN A 510 51.02 26.18 -1.01
CA ASN A 510 49.78 26.67 -0.41
C ASN A 510 48.56 26.24 -1.24
N LEU A 511 48.61 26.36 -2.56
CA LEU A 511 47.52 25.95 -3.44
C LEU A 511 47.25 24.43 -3.35
N ALA A 512 48.30 23.62 -3.24
CA ALA A 512 48.14 22.18 -3.01
C ALA A 512 47.46 21.87 -1.66
N ARG A 513 47.82 22.62 -0.59
CA ARG A 513 47.16 22.50 0.72
C ARG A 513 45.69 22.95 0.66
N ASP A 514 45.43 24.06 -0.02
CA ASP A 514 44.08 24.61 -0.19
C ASP A 514 43.16 23.63 -0.93
N LYS A 515 43.67 23.02 -2.01
CA LYS A 515 42.96 21.96 -2.74
C LYS A 515 42.66 20.76 -1.85
N GLN A 516 43.67 20.25 -1.14
CA GLN A 516 43.47 19.10 -0.25
C GLN A 516 42.46 19.39 0.85
N TYR A 517 42.58 20.53 1.53
CA TYR A 517 41.67 20.92 2.60
C TYR A 517 40.21 20.99 2.13
N LEU A 518 39.98 21.56 0.94
CA LEU A 518 38.66 21.65 0.35
C LEU A 518 38.13 20.26 -0.05
N THR A 519 38.98 19.42 -0.67
CA THR A 519 38.62 18.03 -1.00
C THR A 519 38.20 17.25 0.24
N ASP A 520 38.99 17.30 1.32
CA ASP A 520 38.66 16.59 2.56
C ASP A 520 37.32 17.05 3.16
N LYS A 521 37.03 18.37 3.15
CA LYS A 521 35.70 18.88 3.58
C LYS A 521 34.58 18.40 2.67
N THR A 522 34.82 18.38 1.36
CA THR A 522 33.86 17.88 0.38
C THR A 522 33.55 16.41 0.61
N ASP A 523 34.56 15.59 0.89
CA ASP A 523 34.40 14.15 1.16
C ASP A 523 33.64 13.90 2.48
N ILE A 524 33.94 14.66 3.54
CA ILE A 524 33.18 14.62 4.80
C ILE A 524 31.71 14.99 4.55
N GLY A 525 31.46 16.06 3.78
CA GLY A 525 30.11 16.49 3.42
C GLY A 525 29.35 15.47 2.57
N ALA A 526 30.04 14.85 1.61
CA ALA A 526 29.49 13.77 0.79
C ALA A 526 29.14 12.55 1.66
N TYR A 527 30.01 12.19 2.61
CA TYR A 527 29.75 11.06 3.50
C TYR A 527 28.50 11.29 4.37
N PHE A 528 28.35 12.49 4.94
CA PHE A 528 27.18 12.86 5.74
C PHE A 528 25.88 12.83 4.91
N ALA A 529 25.87 13.49 3.75
CA ALA A 529 24.63 13.72 2.99
C ALA A 529 24.31 12.60 1.99
N ILE A 530 25.31 12.12 1.24
CA ILE A 530 25.11 11.12 0.17
C ILE A 530 25.14 9.71 0.75
N THR A 531 26.20 9.35 1.49
CA THR A 531 26.36 7.99 1.99
C THR A 531 25.42 7.68 3.14
N LYS A 532 25.31 8.59 4.12
CA LYS A 532 24.43 8.39 5.29
C LYS A 532 23.03 8.97 5.12
N GLY A 533 22.81 9.85 4.14
CA GLY A 533 21.48 10.40 3.88
C GLY A 533 20.99 11.36 4.96
N MET A 534 21.88 11.96 5.75
CA MET A 534 21.49 12.75 6.93
C MET A 534 21.07 14.16 6.56
N SER A 535 20.07 14.69 7.27
CA SER A 535 19.51 16.04 7.00
C SER A 535 19.44 16.98 8.21
N ASP A 536 19.84 16.55 9.41
CA ASP A 536 19.87 17.44 10.58
C ASP A 536 20.95 18.52 10.41
N LEU A 537 20.52 19.79 10.50
CA LEU A 537 21.38 20.94 10.24
C LEU A 537 22.41 21.18 11.37
N ASN A 538 22.09 20.81 12.61
CA ASN A 538 23.02 20.95 13.71
C ASN A 538 24.14 19.93 13.61
N ASP A 539 23.82 18.70 13.24
CA ASP A 539 24.79 17.63 13.05
C ASP A 539 25.68 17.95 11.84
N ALA A 540 25.08 18.42 10.73
CA ALA A 540 25.81 18.87 9.54
C ALA A 540 26.84 19.98 9.86
N ALA A 541 26.50 20.90 10.76
CA ALA A 541 27.42 21.96 11.20
C ALA A 541 28.49 21.44 12.17
N GLN A 542 28.12 20.57 13.11
CA GLN A 542 29.04 20.00 14.10
C GLN A 542 30.16 19.21 13.44
N VAL A 543 29.83 18.32 12.50
CA VAL A 543 30.82 17.45 11.84
C VAL A 543 31.82 18.27 11.03
N MET A 544 31.37 19.37 10.42
CA MET A 544 32.22 20.23 9.60
C MET A 544 33.16 21.12 10.42
N VAL A 545 32.80 21.44 11.67
CA VAL A 545 33.62 22.22 12.61
C VAL A 545 34.75 21.39 13.24
N LEU A 546 34.57 20.06 13.32
CA LEU A 546 35.61 19.17 13.85
C LEU A 546 36.85 19.13 12.95
N PHE A 547 36.68 19.33 11.64
CA PHE A 547 37.77 19.27 10.67
C PHE A 547 38.69 20.50 10.74
N ASP A 548 39.99 20.26 10.94
CA ASP A 548 41.04 21.30 11.05
C ASP A 548 42.14 21.20 9.97
N GLY A 549 41.99 20.29 9.01
CA GLY A 549 42.98 20.02 7.96
C GLY A 549 43.95 18.89 8.29
N SER A 550 43.81 18.23 9.45
CA SER A 550 44.60 17.06 9.83
C SER A 550 43.84 15.75 9.64
N GLN A 551 44.56 14.66 9.42
CA GLN A 551 43.97 13.31 9.35
C GLN A 551 43.17 12.96 10.61
N SER A 552 43.65 13.33 11.80
CA SER A 552 42.95 13.07 13.07
C SER A 552 41.56 13.73 13.08
N SER A 553 41.45 14.93 12.52
CA SER A 553 40.20 15.67 12.45
C SER A 553 39.20 15.08 11.44
N ILE A 554 39.69 14.41 10.39
CA ILE A 554 38.86 13.61 9.47
C ILE A 554 38.28 12.43 10.23
N ASP A 555 39.13 11.67 10.94
CA ASP A 555 38.69 10.50 11.70
C ASP A 555 37.66 10.90 12.79
N GLU A 556 37.86 12.04 13.44
CA GLU A 556 36.92 12.61 14.42
C GLU A 556 35.58 13.01 13.78
N ALA A 557 35.62 13.67 12.61
CA ALA A 557 34.40 14.04 11.89
C ALA A 557 33.61 12.81 11.43
N LEU A 558 34.27 11.81 10.84
CA LEU A 558 33.63 10.56 10.41
C LEU A 558 33.04 9.79 11.60
N ALA A 559 33.73 9.72 12.74
CA ALA A 559 33.21 9.10 13.95
C ALA A 559 31.99 9.84 14.52
N ALA A 560 31.96 11.17 14.42
CA ALA A 560 30.79 11.96 14.80
C ALA A 560 29.61 11.67 13.87
N ILE A 561 29.83 11.63 12.54
CA ILE A 561 28.81 11.27 11.55
C ILE A 561 28.20 9.91 11.88
N GLU A 562 29.02 8.90 12.16
CA GLU A 562 28.51 7.57 12.54
C GLU A 562 27.69 7.59 13.83
N SER A 563 28.12 8.35 14.84
CA SER A 563 27.35 8.48 16.08
C SER A 563 25.99 9.14 15.83
N HIS A 564 25.94 10.21 15.04
CA HIS A 564 24.68 10.89 14.70
C HIS A 564 23.78 9.99 13.86
N TYR A 565 24.35 9.23 12.93
CA TYR A 565 23.62 8.29 12.08
C TYR A 565 22.94 7.18 12.91
N GLU A 566 23.62 6.63 13.91
CA GLU A 566 23.03 5.63 14.81
C GLU A 566 21.83 6.19 15.60
N ASP A 567 21.89 7.46 16.02
CA ASP A 567 20.75 8.13 16.66
C ASP A 567 19.59 8.34 15.66
N ALA A 568 19.91 8.77 14.44
CA ALA A 568 18.94 9.00 13.36
C ALA A 568 18.22 7.72 12.90
N LEU A 569 18.86 6.55 13.04
CA LEU A 569 18.26 5.24 12.73
C LEU A 569 17.13 4.82 13.68
N SER A 570 16.89 5.54 14.78
CA SER A 570 15.80 5.21 15.70
C SER A 570 14.46 5.06 14.95
N PRO A 571 13.71 3.96 15.17
CA PRO A 571 12.43 3.73 14.51
C PRO A 571 11.32 4.66 15.04
N VAL A 572 11.56 5.31 16.19
CA VAL A 572 10.64 6.27 16.79
C VAL A 572 11.45 7.49 17.20
N GLY A 573 11.20 8.62 16.54
CA GLY A 573 11.89 9.88 16.85
C GLY A 573 13.34 9.94 16.39
N GLY A 574 13.74 9.09 15.43
CA GLY A 574 14.94 9.32 14.63
C GLY A 574 14.73 10.40 13.57
N ASP A 575 15.51 10.37 12.50
CA ASP A 575 15.42 11.33 11.40
C ASP A 575 15.00 10.67 10.09
N PHE A 576 14.50 11.47 9.15
CA PHE A 576 14.32 11.01 7.78
C PHE A 576 15.69 10.91 7.11
N LEU A 577 16.03 9.69 6.67
CA LEU A 577 17.31 9.41 6.03
C LEU A 577 17.11 9.24 4.54
N MET A 578 17.95 9.87 3.73
CA MET A 578 17.83 9.85 2.27
C MET A 578 19.17 9.57 1.57
N PRO A 579 19.76 8.37 1.76
CA PRO A 579 21.04 8.04 1.13
C PRO A 579 20.87 7.91 -0.38
N LEU A 580 21.92 8.29 -1.11
CA LEU A 580 21.97 8.25 -2.57
C LEU A 580 23.00 7.21 -3.04
N VAL A 581 22.50 6.10 -3.56
CA VAL A 581 23.29 4.92 -3.90
C VAL A 581 23.78 4.99 -5.35
N GLY A 582 25.07 4.70 -5.54
CA GLY A 582 25.70 4.63 -6.88
C GLY A 582 26.32 5.94 -7.36
N VAL A 583 26.24 7.02 -6.58
CA VAL A 583 26.79 8.34 -6.93
C VAL A 583 28.24 8.52 -6.46
N VAL A 584 28.53 8.11 -5.22
CA VAL A 584 29.89 8.08 -4.67
C VAL A 584 30.19 6.62 -4.32
N ASP A 585 31.32 6.09 -4.80
CA ASP A 585 31.84 4.82 -4.30
C ASP A 585 31.95 4.93 -2.77
N ASP A 586 31.52 3.90 -2.03
CA ASP A 586 31.52 3.90 -0.57
C ASP A 586 32.83 4.48 -0.03
N LEU A 587 32.77 5.69 0.54
CA LEU A 587 33.92 6.42 1.09
C LEU A 587 34.46 5.76 2.36
N SER A 588 34.03 4.52 2.65
CA SER A 588 34.60 3.68 3.68
C SER A 588 36.07 3.35 3.37
N VAL A 589 36.92 4.27 3.85
CA VAL A 589 38.31 4.09 4.25
C VAL A 589 39.32 3.98 3.09
N GLY A 590 39.90 5.14 2.73
CA GLY A 590 41.21 5.24 2.09
C GLY A 590 42.34 5.33 3.12
#